data_AF-M8B2M9-F1
#
_entry.id   AF-M8B2M9-F1
#
_cell.length_a   1.000
_cell.length_b   1.000
_cell.length_c   1.000
_cell.angle_alpha   90.00
_cell.angle_beta   90.00
_cell.angle_gamma   90.00
#
_symmetry.space_group_name_H-M   'P 1'
#
loop_
_entity.id
_entity.type
_entity.pdbx_description
1 polymer ?
#
loop_
_entity_poly.entity_id
_entity_poly.type
_entity_poly.pdbx_seq_one_letter_code
_entity_poly.pdbx_strand_id
1 'polypeptide(L)'
;MEVTPNHTQAVSGWAAMEPSGEVVPFAFKRRENGVDDVTIKVHYCGMCHTDLHFINNDWGITIPMKQHGMLQAGRRLGVVGLGGLGHVAVKFGKAFGLKVTVISTSPAKEREARESLKADDFVLSTDEKQMQAMARSLDYVIDTVSAQHSLGPILELLKVNGKLVLVAAPDKPVELPSFPLIFGKRTVSGSMTGGMKETQEMMDLCGEHGITADIELVSTDGINDALARLARNDVRYRFVVDVAGSGSRL
;
A
#
# COMPACT_ATOMS: atom_id res chain seq x y z
N MET A 1 11.70 -7.77 33.27
CA MET A 1 11.22 -6.55 32.60
C MET A 1 12.03 -5.40 33.14
N GLU A 2 13.09 -4.98 32.45
CA GLU A 2 13.83 -3.77 32.82
C GLU A 2 12.93 -2.56 32.51
N VAL A 3 12.52 -1.84 33.56
CA VAL A 3 11.82 -0.58 33.41
C VAL A 3 12.88 0.44 33.01
N THR A 4 12.92 0.82 31.74
CA THR A 4 13.86 1.85 31.26
C THR A 4 13.59 3.14 32.04
N PRO A 5 14.60 3.79 32.66
CA PRO A 5 14.44 4.77 33.76
C PRO A 5 13.54 5.99 33.54
N ASN A 6 13.03 6.24 32.33
CA ASN A 6 12.30 7.47 31.99
C ASN A 6 10.86 7.25 31.52
N HIS A 7 10.31 6.03 31.58
CA HIS A 7 8.93 5.73 31.17
C HIS A 7 7.92 6.01 32.29
N THR A 8 7.50 7.26 32.43
CA THR A 8 6.60 7.74 33.49
C THR A 8 5.23 8.22 33.00
N GLN A 9 5.07 8.56 31.73
CA GLN A 9 3.83 9.08 31.18
C GLN A 9 2.83 7.95 30.91
N ALA A 10 1.73 7.91 31.65
CA ALA A 10 0.68 6.91 31.42
C ALA A 10 -0.09 7.24 30.14
N VAL A 11 -0.24 6.23 29.27
CA VAL A 11 -1.01 6.32 28.03
C VAL A 11 -1.85 5.07 27.85
N SER A 12 -2.99 5.24 27.19
CA SER A 12 -3.89 4.16 26.82
C SER A 12 -3.80 3.92 25.31
N GLY A 13 -3.97 2.68 24.89
CA GLY A 13 -4.10 2.28 23.50
C GLY A 13 -4.81 0.94 23.38
N TRP A 14 -4.64 0.27 22.25
CA TRP A 14 -5.07 -1.11 22.07
C TRP A 14 -3.91 -1.96 21.58
N ALA A 15 -3.84 -3.21 22.03
CA ALA A 15 -2.78 -4.14 21.70
C ALA A 15 -3.33 -5.56 21.52
N ALA A 16 -2.70 -6.33 20.64
CA ALA A 16 -2.83 -7.78 20.62
C ALA A 16 -1.73 -8.38 21.51
N MET A 17 -2.12 -9.15 22.52
CA MET A 17 -1.21 -9.75 23.49
C MET A 17 -1.01 -11.25 23.27
N GLU A 18 -1.86 -11.85 22.44
CA GLU A 18 -1.90 -13.28 22.14
C GLU A 18 -1.82 -13.50 20.62
N PRO A 19 -1.32 -14.67 20.16
CA PRO A 19 -1.27 -15.02 18.73
C PRO A 19 -2.65 -15.10 18.05
N SER A 20 -3.74 -15.03 18.80
CA SER A 20 -5.11 -14.92 18.24
C SER A 20 -5.30 -13.63 17.44
N GLY A 21 -4.45 -12.62 17.68
CA GLY A 21 -4.53 -11.31 17.04
C GLY A 21 -5.67 -10.43 17.54
N GLU A 22 -6.36 -10.83 18.61
CA GLU A 22 -7.43 -10.04 19.22
C GLU A 22 -6.85 -8.77 19.86
N VAL A 23 -7.33 -7.61 19.42
CA VAL A 23 -6.88 -6.31 19.88
C VAL A 23 -7.79 -5.83 21.01
N VAL A 24 -7.22 -5.60 22.20
CA VAL A 24 -7.93 -5.20 23.42
C VAL A 24 -7.34 -3.92 24.02
N PRO A 25 -8.09 -3.18 24.86
CA PRO A 25 -7.56 -2.00 25.54
C PRO A 25 -6.31 -2.34 26.37
N PHE A 26 -5.29 -1.50 26.27
CA PHE A 26 -4.00 -1.71 26.90
C PHE A 26 -3.42 -0.39 27.41
N ALA A 27 -3.06 -0.36 28.69
CA ALA A 27 -2.39 0.78 29.30
C ALA A 27 -0.89 0.52 29.41
N PHE A 28 -0.08 1.49 29.02
CA PHE A 28 1.37 1.41 29.07
C PHE A 28 1.98 2.77 29.41
N LYS A 29 3.29 2.78 29.64
CA LYS A 29 4.03 4.01 29.91
C LYS A 29 4.86 4.41 28.71
N ARG A 30 4.82 5.70 28.34
CA ARG A 30 5.78 6.34 27.44
C ARG A 30 6.82 7.10 28.24
N ARG A 31 7.96 7.35 27.59
CA ARG A 31 9.03 8.15 28.18
C ARG A 31 8.67 9.63 28.23
N GLU A 32 9.22 10.35 29.22
CA GLU A 32 9.24 11.81 29.17
C GLU A 32 9.96 12.30 27.90
N ASN A 33 9.52 13.45 27.40
CA ASN A 33 10.19 14.10 26.29
C ASN A 33 11.57 14.60 26.70
N GLY A 34 12.58 14.28 25.90
CA GLY A 34 13.83 15.01 25.85
C GLY A 34 13.71 16.26 24.99
N VAL A 35 14.85 16.92 24.76
CA VAL A 35 14.91 18.22 24.05
C VAL A 35 14.56 18.12 22.56
N ASP A 36 14.71 16.94 21.96
CA ASP A 36 14.45 16.69 20.54
C ASP A 36 13.13 15.93 20.30
N ASP A 37 12.30 15.80 21.33
CA ASP A 37 11.09 14.99 21.28
C ASP A 37 9.82 15.83 21.17
N VAL A 38 8.85 15.26 20.46
CA VAL A 38 7.53 15.86 20.26
C VAL A 38 6.46 14.91 20.78
N THR A 39 5.61 15.40 21.68
CA THR A 39 4.39 14.68 22.08
C THR A 39 3.30 14.98 21.07
N ILE A 40 2.72 13.93 20.50
CA ILE A 40 1.65 14.04 19.50
C ILE A 40 0.38 13.43 20.09
N LYS A 41 -0.69 14.22 20.13
CA LYS A 41 -2.03 13.69 20.36
C LYS A 41 -2.52 13.00 19.09
N VAL A 42 -2.70 11.68 19.15
CA VAL A 42 -3.14 10.90 17.98
C VAL A 42 -4.63 11.14 17.75
N HIS A 43 -4.98 11.70 16.60
CA HIS A 43 -6.37 11.87 16.17
C HIS A 43 -6.86 10.71 15.32
N TYR A 44 -6.04 10.26 14.38
CA TYR A 44 -6.38 9.21 13.43
C TYR A 44 -5.20 8.26 13.27
N CYS A 45 -5.51 6.97 13.07
CA CYS A 45 -4.50 5.95 12.76
C CYS A 45 -5.01 5.06 11.62
N GLY A 46 -4.28 5.00 10.50
CA GLY A 46 -4.66 4.15 9.37
C GLY A 46 -4.34 2.68 9.65
N MET A 47 -5.20 1.76 9.21
CA MET A 47 -4.95 0.32 9.32
C MET A 47 -4.40 -0.22 8.00
N CYS A 48 -3.31 -0.97 8.08
CA CYS A 48 -2.55 -1.56 6.98
C CYS A 48 -2.56 -3.08 7.06
N HIS A 49 -2.35 -3.75 5.93
CA HIS A 49 -2.04 -5.19 5.94
C HIS A 49 -0.77 -5.48 6.75
N THR A 50 0.16 -4.54 6.81
CA THR A 50 1.33 -4.62 7.70
C THR A 50 0.94 -4.70 9.17
N ASP A 51 -0.18 -4.12 9.60
CA ASP A 51 -0.65 -4.25 10.99
C ASP A 51 -1.14 -5.67 11.28
N LEU A 52 -1.85 -6.29 10.31
CA LEU A 52 -2.18 -7.72 10.41
C LEU A 52 -0.91 -8.57 10.50
N HIS A 53 0.06 -8.28 9.65
CA HIS A 53 1.35 -8.95 9.70
C HIS A 53 2.07 -8.71 11.03
N PHE A 54 2.14 -7.51 11.59
CA PHE A 54 2.77 -7.31 12.92
C PHE A 54 2.00 -8.00 14.05
N ILE A 55 0.67 -7.96 14.03
CA ILE A 55 -0.18 -8.64 15.01
C ILE A 55 0.00 -10.16 14.92
N ASN A 56 0.21 -10.69 13.71
CA ASN A 56 0.45 -12.11 13.45
C ASN A 56 1.95 -12.50 13.45
N ASN A 57 2.85 -11.53 13.60
CA ASN A 57 4.31 -11.63 13.57
C ASN A 57 4.97 -12.00 12.20
N ASP A 58 4.50 -11.39 11.10
CA ASP A 58 4.77 -11.72 9.69
C ASP A 58 5.57 -10.66 8.86
N TRP A 59 6.34 -9.73 9.45
CA TRP A 59 7.37 -8.86 8.77
C TRP A 59 7.03 -7.37 8.40
N GLY A 60 8.07 -6.53 8.14
CA GLY A 60 8.03 -5.04 8.01
C GLY A 60 8.32 -4.43 6.60
N ILE A 61 7.63 -3.31 6.21
CA ILE A 61 7.46 -2.84 4.78
C ILE A 61 6.98 -1.32 4.54
N THR A 62 6.60 -0.85 3.29
CA THR A 62 7.33 0.22 2.50
C THR A 62 6.76 1.05 1.20
N ILE A 63 7.53 1.95 0.42
CA ILE A 63 7.22 2.99 -0.68
C ILE A 63 8.13 2.97 -1.99
N PRO A 64 7.61 3.13 -3.27
CA PRO A 64 8.36 2.94 -4.57
C PRO A 64 8.57 4.01 -5.69
N MET A 65 7.68 5.00 -5.93
CA MET A 65 7.56 5.60 -7.28
C MET A 65 8.68 6.57 -7.69
N LYS A 66 9.10 7.46 -6.78
CA LYS A 66 10.12 8.47 -7.03
C LYS A 66 11.48 7.85 -7.32
N GLN A 67 11.87 6.85 -6.52
CA GLN A 67 13.15 6.13 -6.63
C GLN A 67 13.36 5.51 -8.02
N HIS A 68 12.29 5.13 -8.70
CA HIS A 68 12.35 4.43 -9.98
C HIS A 68 12.14 5.34 -11.21
N GLY A 69 11.98 6.65 -10.98
CA GLY A 69 11.79 7.65 -12.04
C GLY A 69 10.43 7.55 -12.73
N MET A 70 9.39 7.15 -11.99
CA MET A 70 8.02 6.99 -12.51
C MET A 70 7.22 8.31 -12.46
N LEU A 71 7.84 9.42 -12.88
CA LEU A 71 7.27 10.78 -12.75
C LEU A 71 7.07 11.49 -14.09
N GLN A 72 7.41 10.84 -15.20
CA GLN A 72 7.41 11.46 -16.53
C GLN A 72 6.02 11.40 -17.17
N ALA A 73 5.33 12.54 -17.24
CA ALA A 73 4.02 12.66 -17.87
C ALA A 73 3.98 12.05 -19.29
N GLY A 74 2.83 11.46 -19.66
CA GLY A 74 2.61 10.80 -20.94
C GLY A 74 3.11 9.35 -21.02
N ARG A 75 3.93 8.89 -20.06
CA ARG A 75 4.31 7.47 -19.95
C ARG A 75 3.17 6.61 -19.39
N ARG A 76 3.28 5.30 -19.62
CA ARG A 76 2.25 4.31 -19.29
C ARG A 76 2.64 3.50 -18.06
N LEU A 77 1.78 3.52 -17.04
CA LEU A 77 1.94 2.81 -15.77
C LEU A 77 0.90 1.69 -15.67
N GLY A 78 1.35 0.45 -15.44
CA GLY A 78 0.51 -0.63 -14.94
C GLY A 78 0.49 -0.67 -13.42
N VAL A 79 -0.69 -0.86 -12.83
CA VAL A 79 -0.83 -1.13 -11.39
C VAL A 79 -1.44 -2.52 -11.24
N VAL A 80 -0.66 -3.47 -10.74
CA VAL A 80 -1.12 -4.85 -10.48
C VAL A 80 -1.71 -4.90 -9.08
N GLY A 81 -2.98 -5.28 -8.99
CA GLY A 81 -3.74 -5.27 -7.75
C GLY A 81 -4.34 -3.90 -7.44
N LEU A 82 -5.60 -3.91 -7.00
CA LEU A 82 -6.35 -2.70 -6.65
C LEU A 82 -6.91 -2.84 -5.23
N GLY A 83 -6.10 -2.43 -4.26
CA GLY A 83 -6.40 -2.40 -2.83
C GLY A 83 -5.78 -1.17 -2.17
N GLY A 84 -5.32 -1.28 -0.92
CA GLY A 84 -4.75 -0.15 -0.17
C GLY A 84 -3.55 0.54 -0.84
N LEU A 85 -2.59 -0.20 -1.41
CA LEU A 85 -1.46 0.39 -2.16
C LEU A 85 -1.86 0.75 -3.60
N GLY A 86 -2.57 -0.16 -4.27
CA GLY A 86 -2.97 0.01 -5.66
C GLY A 86 -3.79 1.26 -5.92
N HIS A 87 -4.77 1.59 -5.07
CA HIS A 87 -5.60 2.79 -5.28
C HIS A 87 -4.78 4.09 -5.16
N VAL A 88 -3.84 4.15 -4.21
CA VAL A 88 -2.93 5.28 -4.04
C VAL A 88 -1.98 5.38 -5.24
N ALA A 89 -1.42 4.25 -5.71
CA ALA A 89 -0.56 4.22 -6.90
C ALA A 89 -1.28 4.73 -8.16
N VAL A 90 -2.58 4.42 -8.32
CA VAL A 90 -3.40 5.00 -9.40
C VAL A 90 -3.50 6.52 -9.24
N LYS A 91 -3.86 7.03 -8.04
CA LYS A 91 -4.00 8.47 -7.80
C LYS A 91 -2.70 9.24 -8.06
N PHE A 92 -1.56 8.74 -7.60
CA PHE A 92 -0.26 9.35 -7.91
C PHE A 92 0.08 9.26 -9.39
N GLY A 93 -0.15 8.11 -10.04
CA GLY A 93 0.07 7.97 -11.47
C GLY A 93 -0.72 9.00 -12.29
N LYS A 94 -1.99 9.24 -11.92
CA LYS A 94 -2.81 10.29 -12.53
C LYS A 94 -2.28 11.70 -12.23
N ALA A 95 -1.89 11.99 -11.00
CA ALA A 95 -1.32 13.28 -10.62
C ALA A 95 -0.01 13.59 -11.37
N PHE A 96 0.82 12.58 -11.64
CA PHE A 96 2.03 12.71 -12.45
C PHE A 96 1.77 12.76 -13.97
N GLY A 97 0.50 12.76 -14.41
CA GLY A 97 0.15 12.80 -15.83
C GLY A 97 0.46 11.51 -16.58
N LEU A 98 0.56 10.37 -15.89
CA LEU A 98 0.73 9.06 -16.51
C LEU A 98 -0.61 8.56 -17.07
N LYS A 99 -0.51 7.72 -18.10
CA LYS A 99 -1.63 6.86 -18.53
C LYS A 99 -1.61 5.60 -17.70
N VAL A 100 -2.60 5.44 -16.83
CA VAL A 100 -2.65 4.39 -15.81
C VAL A 100 -3.57 3.26 -16.26
N THR A 101 -3.04 2.04 -16.31
CA THR A 101 -3.77 0.80 -16.53
C THR A 101 -3.83 0.01 -15.24
N VAL A 102 -5.02 -0.33 -14.76
CA VAL A 102 -5.17 -1.28 -13.64
C VAL A 102 -5.19 -2.71 -14.18
N ILE A 103 -4.42 -3.60 -13.57
CA ILE A 103 -4.34 -5.02 -13.92
C ILE A 103 -4.87 -5.81 -12.74
N SER A 104 -5.91 -6.62 -12.96
CA SER A 104 -6.57 -7.35 -11.87
C SER A 104 -7.08 -8.71 -12.33
N THR A 105 -7.22 -9.65 -11.40
CA THR A 105 -7.95 -10.91 -11.60
C THR A 105 -9.46 -10.75 -11.39
N SER A 106 -9.92 -9.63 -10.82
CA SER A 106 -11.31 -9.44 -10.43
C SER A 106 -12.03 -8.46 -11.34
N PRO A 107 -12.98 -8.91 -12.19
CA PRO A 107 -13.70 -8.02 -13.10
C PRO A 107 -14.58 -7.00 -12.36
N ALA A 108 -15.02 -7.32 -11.15
CA ALA A 108 -15.81 -6.43 -10.30
C ALA A 108 -15.09 -5.12 -9.94
N LYS A 109 -13.76 -5.07 -10.09
CA LYS A 109 -12.94 -3.88 -9.81
C LYS A 109 -12.85 -2.90 -10.98
N GLU A 110 -13.31 -3.27 -12.17
CA GLU A 110 -13.18 -2.42 -13.37
C GLU A 110 -13.92 -1.09 -13.23
N ARG A 111 -15.20 -1.16 -12.85
CA ARG A 111 -16.03 0.04 -12.70
C ARG A 111 -15.39 1.04 -11.76
N GLU A 112 -14.94 0.57 -10.60
CA GLU A 112 -14.30 1.42 -9.59
C GLU A 112 -12.94 1.97 -10.05
N ALA A 113 -12.13 1.15 -10.72
CA ALA A 113 -10.86 1.60 -11.29
C ALA A 113 -11.04 2.76 -12.27
N ARG A 114 -12.03 2.65 -13.17
CA ARG A 114 -12.30 3.65 -14.21
C ARG A 114 -13.08 4.86 -13.68
N GLU A 115 -14.16 4.63 -12.94
CA GLU A 115 -15.09 5.68 -12.53
C GLU A 115 -14.64 6.40 -11.27
N SER A 116 -14.20 5.68 -10.24
CA SER A 116 -13.80 6.27 -8.96
C SER A 116 -12.35 6.77 -9.01
N LEU A 117 -11.43 5.92 -9.44
CA LEU A 117 -9.99 6.22 -9.42
C LEU A 117 -9.47 6.86 -10.72
N LYS A 118 -10.31 6.96 -11.75
CA LYS A 118 -9.98 7.59 -13.04
C LYS A 118 -8.79 6.94 -13.76
N ALA A 119 -8.61 5.63 -13.60
CA ALA A 119 -7.68 4.86 -14.42
C ALA A 119 -8.09 4.96 -15.90
N ASP A 120 -7.10 5.10 -16.80
CA ASP A 120 -7.34 5.21 -18.24
C ASP A 120 -7.73 3.86 -18.84
N ASP A 121 -7.20 2.78 -18.27
CA ASP A 121 -7.47 1.42 -18.74
C ASP A 121 -7.60 0.40 -17.61
N PHE A 122 -8.23 -0.74 -17.94
CA PHE A 122 -8.40 -1.89 -17.06
C PHE A 122 -8.19 -3.17 -17.86
N VAL A 123 -7.38 -4.08 -17.31
CA VAL A 123 -7.05 -5.36 -17.94
C VAL A 123 -7.35 -6.48 -16.95
N LEU A 124 -8.14 -7.45 -17.40
CA LEU A 124 -8.34 -8.69 -16.68
C LEU A 124 -7.15 -9.61 -16.92
N SER A 125 -6.33 -9.87 -15.91
CA SER A 125 -5.09 -10.66 -16.05
C SER A 125 -5.33 -12.14 -16.36
N THR A 126 -6.55 -12.63 -16.15
CA THR A 126 -6.98 -13.99 -16.53
C THR A 126 -7.53 -14.06 -17.96
N ASP A 127 -7.67 -12.93 -18.66
CA ASP A 127 -8.06 -12.89 -20.07
C ASP A 127 -6.81 -12.76 -20.94
N GLU A 128 -6.41 -13.87 -21.55
CA GLU A 128 -5.23 -13.94 -22.41
C GLU A 128 -5.29 -12.97 -23.59
N LYS A 129 -6.48 -12.69 -24.14
CA LYS A 129 -6.63 -11.78 -25.28
C LYS A 129 -6.37 -10.34 -24.85
N GLN A 130 -6.89 -9.93 -23.69
CA GLN A 130 -6.63 -8.60 -23.16
C GLN A 130 -5.15 -8.42 -22.80
N MET A 131 -4.55 -9.43 -22.16
CA MET A 131 -3.12 -9.41 -21.83
C MET A 131 -2.25 -9.33 -23.09
N GLN A 132 -2.59 -10.09 -24.13
CA GLN A 132 -1.87 -10.06 -25.41
C GLN A 132 -2.01 -8.72 -26.13
N ALA A 133 -3.20 -8.11 -26.10
CA ALA A 133 -3.43 -6.77 -26.67
C ALA A 133 -2.59 -5.68 -25.99
N MET A 134 -2.22 -5.89 -24.74
CA MET A 134 -1.42 -4.98 -23.94
C MET A 134 0.08 -5.32 -23.90
N ALA A 135 0.50 -6.35 -24.64
CA ALA A 135 1.90 -6.75 -24.72
C ALA A 135 2.79 -5.56 -25.14
N ARG A 136 3.90 -5.37 -24.40
CA ARG A 136 4.90 -4.32 -24.65
C ARG A 136 4.32 -2.91 -24.74
N SER A 137 3.28 -2.62 -23.97
CA SER A 137 2.61 -1.31 -23.96
C SER A 137 2.99 -0.44 -22.76
N LEU A 138 3.52 -1.00 -21.68
CA LEU A 138 3.76 -0.28 -20.42
C LEU A 138 5.24 0.13 -20.25
N ASP A 139 5.47 1.36 -19.79
CA ASP A 139 6.81 1.83 -19.44
C ASP A 139 7.20 1.35 -18.03
N TYR A 140 6.22 1.32 -17.13
CA TYR A 140 6.38 0.97 -15.73
C TYR A 140 5.25 0.03 -15.29
N VAL A 141 5.54 -0.85 -14.34
CA VAL A 141 4.54 -1.60 -13.57
C VAL A 141 4.88 -1.50 -12.09
N ILE A 142 3.89 -1.21 -11.26
CA ILE A 142 3.95 -1.34 -9.79
C ILE A 142 3.11 -2.55 -9.40
N ASP A 143 3.74 -3.51 -8.74
CA ASP A 143 3.07 -4.70 -8.25
C ASP A 143 2.75 -4.59 -6.76
N THR A 144 1.47 -4.55 -6.46
CA THR A 144 0.93 -4.40 -5.10
C THR A 144 0.31 -5.68 -4.54
N VAL A 145 0.49 -6.82 -5.21
CA VAL A 145 -0.16 -8.07 -4.83
C VAL A 145 0.72 -8.87 -3.85
N SER A 146 0.24 -9.02 -2.61
CA SER A 146 0.90 -9.86 -1.58
C SER A 146 0.57 -11.36 -1.70
N ALA A 147 -0.31 -11.75 -2.61
CA ALA A 147 -0.58 -13.15 -2.90
C ALA A 147 0.37 -13.70 -3.97
N GLN A 148 0.58 -15.02 -3.97
CA GLN A 148 1.39 -15.67 -5.00
C GLN A 148 0.79 -15.46 -6.40
N HIS A 149 1.61 -14.99 -7.34
CA HIS A 149 1.25 -14.81 -8.75
C HIS A 149 2.51 -14.90 -9.65
N SER A 150 2.31 -15.09 -10.96
CA SER A 150 3.41 -15.21 -11.92
C SER A 150 3.83 -13.84 -12.48
N LEU A 151 5.13 -13.55 -12.46
CA LEU A 151 5.67 -12.32 -13.06
C LEU A 151 5.81 -12.41 -14.59
N GLY A 152 5.80 -13.61 -15.18
CA GLY A 152 6.03 -13.79 -16.62
C GLY A 152 5.06 -12.98 -17.49
N PRO A 153 3.74 -13.15 -17.32
CA PRO A 153 2.75 -12.36 -18.06
C PRO A 153 2.89 -10.84 -17.82
N ILE A 154 3.20 -10.43 -16.59
CA ILE A 154 3.40 -9.02 -16.23
C ILE A 154 4.62 -8.42 -16.93
N LEU A 155 5.73 -9.18 -16.98
CA LEU A 155 6.92 -8.78 -17.71
C LEU A 155 6.62 -8.59 -19.20
N GLU A 156 5.76 -9.41 -19.81
CA GLU A 156 5.42 -9.25 -21.22
C GLU A 156 4.58 -8.00 -21.54
N LEU A 157 3.90 -7.42 -20.56
CA LEU A 157 3.22 -6.13 -20.72
C LEU A 157 4.22 -4.96 -20.83
N LEU A 158 5.44 -5.12 -20.32
CA LEU A 158 6.46 -4.07 -20.35
C LEU A 158 7.10 -3.93 -21.73
N LYS A 159 7.29 -2.67 -22.14
CA LYS A 159 8.15 -2.26 -23.26
C LYS A 159 9.60 -2.73 -23.07
N VAL A 160 10.39 -2.58 -24.13
CA VAL A 160 11.85 -2.67 -24.03
C VAL A 160 12.35 -1.63 -23.02
N ASN A 161 13.24 -2.04 -22.10
CA ASN A 161 13.71 -1.25 -20.95
C ASN A 161 12.62 -0.88 -19.91
N GLY A 162 11.46 -1.53 -19.96
CA GLY A 162 10.40 -1.32 -18.98
C GLY A 162 10.80 -1.82 -17.58
N LYS A 163 10.20 -1.22 -16.55
CA LYS A 163 10.51 -1.52 -15.15
C LYS A 163 9.31 -2.10 -14.42
N LEU A 164 9.49 -3.24 -13.77
CA LEU A 164 8.58 -3.82 -12.80
C LEU A 164 9.11 -3.54 -11.39
N VAL A 165 8.31 -2.90 -10.54
CA VAL A 165 8.66 -2.61 -9.15
C VAL A 165 7.72 -3.35 -8.22
N LEU A 166 8.29 -4.25 -7.43
CA LEU A 166 7.58 -5.03 -6.42
C LEU A 166 7.52 -4.22 -5.12
N VAL A 167 6.32 -4.00 -4.59
CA VAL A 167 6.11 -3.35 -3.28
C VAL A 167 5.31 -4.17 -2.30
N ALA A 168 4.79 -5.30 -2.74
CA ALA A 168 4.18 -6.28 -1.87
C ALA A 168 5.20 -7.34 -1.42
N ALA A 169 4.93 -7.95 -0.28
CA ALA A 169 5.74 -9.00 0.31
C ALA A 169 4.90 -10.30 0.34
N PRO A 170 4.97 -11.13 -0.71
CA PRO A 170 4.40 -12.47 -0.65
C PRO A 170 5.20 -13.36 0.33
N ASP A 171 4.50 -14.30 0.96
CA ASP A 171 5.04 -15.28 1.91
C ASP A 171 6.01 -16.28 1.26
N LYS A 172 5.83 -16.52 -0.05
CA LYS A 172 6.65 -17.42 -0.86
C LYS A 172 7.53 -16.67 -1.86
N PRO A 173 8.70 -17.21 -2.20
CA PRO A 173 9.53 -16.68 -3.27
C PRO A 173 8.75 -16.56 -4.58
N VAL A 174 9.01 -15.47 -5.30
CA VAL A 174 8.42 -15.22 -6.62
C VAL A 174 9.36 -15.72 -7.71
N GLU A 175 8.83 -16.46 -8.66
CA GLU A 175 9.60 -16.95 -9.81
C GLU A 175 9.85 -15.83 -10.83
N LEU A 176 11.11 -15.64 -11.22
CA LEU A 176 11.52 -14.62 -12.18
C LEU A 176 11.97 -15.27 -13.50
N PRO A 177 11.13 -15.27 -14.56
CA PRO A 177 11.50 -15.89 -15.82
C PRO A 177 12.54 -15.06 -16.58
N SER A 178 13.64 -15.71 -16.98
CA SER A 178 14.81 -15.07 -17.59
C SER A 178 14.57 -14.59 -19.03
N PHE A 179 13.80 -15.33 -19.82
CA PHE A 179 13.56 -15.02 -21.23
C PHE A 179 12.90 -13.64 -21.44
N PRO A 180 11.72 -13.34 -20.85
CA PRO A 180 11.11 -12.02 -20.98
C PRO A 180 12.00 -10.91 -20.43
N LEU A 181 12.78 -11.19 -19.38
CA LEU A 181 13.69 -10.21 -18.78
C LEU A 181 14.83 -9.82 -19.76
N ILE A 182 15.54 -10.83 -20.29
CA ILE A 182 16.70 -10.66 -21.18
C ILE A 182 16.28 -10.02 -22.51
N PHE A 183 15.29 -10.60 -23.19
CA PHE A 183 14.90 -10.15 -24.53
C PHE A 183 14.21 -8.77 -24.51
N GLY A 184 13.56 -8.42 -23.39
CA GLY A 184 13.00 -7.09 -23.18
C GLY A 184 13.97 -6.06 -22.59
N LYS A 185 15.19 -6.45 -22.20
CA LYS A 185 16.10 -5.60 -21.39
C LYS A 185 15.40 -4.98 -20.18
N ARG A 186 14.48 -5.73 -19.57
CA ARG A 186 13.58 -5.22 -18.52
C ARG A 186 14.30 -5.18 -17.18
N THR A 187 13.79 -4.39 -16.25
CA THR A 187 14.29 -4.33 -14.87
C THR A 187 13.21 -4.83 -13.92
N VAL A 188 13.60 -5.66 -12.95
CA VAL A 188 12.78 -5.97 -11.77
C VAL A 188 13.51 -5.45 -10.55
N SER A 189 12.82 -4.69 -9.71
CA SER A 189 13.36 -4.17 -8.46
C SER A 189 12.33 -4.22 -7.34
N GLY A 190 12.78 -4.30 -6.10
CA GLY A 190 11.96 -4.03 -4.93
C GLY A 190 12.06 -2.57 -4.52
N SER A 191 11.12 -2.10 -3.71
CA SER A 191 11.28 -0.80 -3.05
C SER A 191 10.83 -0.83 -1.59
N MET A 192 11.51 0.00 -0.78
CA MET A 192 11.55 0.00 0.68
C MET A 192 11.38 1.44 1.24
N THR A 193 10.17 1.86 1.67
CA THR A 193 9.72 3.14 2.29
C THR A 193 10.32 4.38 1.64
N GLY A 194 9.94 5.54 2.16
CA GLY A 194 10.61 6.79 1.86
C GLY A 194 11.29 7.27 3.13
N GLY A 195 12.40 8.00 2.97
CA GLY A 195 12.99 8.73 4.09
C GLY A 195 12.10 9.93 4.47
N MET A 196 12.32 10.50 5.66
CA MET A 196 11.53 11.63 6.18
C MET A 196 11.41 12.80 5.19
N LYS A 197 12.49 13.14 4.49
CA LYS A 197 12.48 14.19 3.46
C LYS A 197 11.53 13.86 2.30
N GLU A 198 11.56 12.62 1.84
CA GLU A 198 10.70 12.17 0.74
C GLU A 198 9.25 12.06 1.19
N THR A 199 9.01 11.67 2.44
CA THR A 199 7.67 11.72 3.04
C THR A 199 7.14 13.14 3.07
N GLN A 200 7.93 14.14 3.47
CA GLN A 200 7.50 15.53 3.46
C GLN A 200 7.15 16.00 2.04
N GLU A 201 8.03 15.77 1.07
CA GLU A 201 7.78 16.13 -0.33
C GLU A 201 6.53 15.43 -0.89
N MET A 202 6.28 14.18 -0.49
CA MET A 202 5.06 13.45 -0.85
C MET A 202 3.81 14.09 -0.23
N MET A 203 3.88 14.52 1.04
CA MET A 203 2.78 15.20 1.71
C MET A 203 2.49 16.56 1.06
N ASP A 204 3.53 17.32 0.71
CA ASP A 204 3.40 18.62 0.03
C ASP A 204 2.72 18.45 -1.34
N LEU A 205 3.16 17.45 -2.11
CA LEU A 205 2.55 17.07 -3.39
C LEU A 205 1.08 16.65 -3.22
N CYS A 206 0.74 15.88 -2.18
CA CYS A 206 -0.63 15.52 -1.88
C CYS A 206 -1.48 16.77 -1.60
N GLY A 207 -0.94 17.73 -0.85
CA GLY A 207 -1.60 19.01 -0.57
C GLY A 207 -1.82 19.84 -1.85
N GLU A 208 -0.82 19.93 -2.71
CA GLU A 208 -0.87 20.69 -3.97
C GLU A 208 -1.90 20.11 -4.96
N HIS A 209 -1.96 18.79 -5.08
CA HIS A 209 -2.82 18.11 -6.06
C HIS A 209 -4.12 17.55 -5.48
N GLY A 210 -4.41 17.79 -4.20
CA GLY A 210 -5.60 17.28 -3.52
C GLY A 210 -5.66 15.74 -3.50
N ILE A 211 -4.51 15.07 -3.39
CA ILE A 211 -4.44 13.61 -3.35
C ILE A 211 -4.80 13.15 -1.94
N THR A 212 -5.93 12.45 -1.81
CA THR A 212 -6.38 11.82 -0.57
C THR A 212 -6.58 10.33 -0.77
N ALA A 213 -6.45 9.55 0.31
CA ALA A 213 -6.89 8.15 0.30
C ALA A 213 -8.42 8.07 0.39
N ASP A 214 -9.02 7.05 -0.22
CA ASP A 214 -10.43 6.74 0.00
C ASP A 214 -10.54 5.86 1.24
N ILE A 215 -11.21 6.37 2.28
CA ILE A 215 -11.18 5.78 3.61
C ILE A 215 -12.56 5.38 4.10
N GLU A 216 -12.58 4.33 4.91
CA GLU A 216 -13.68 3.99 5.81
C GLU A 216 -13.24 4.35 7.24
N LEU A 217 -13.95 5.28 7.88
CA LEU A 217 -13.68 5.64 9.27
C LEU A 217 -14.21 4.55 10.20
N VAL A 218 -13.39 4.16 11.17
CA VAL A 218 -13.66 3.09 12.13
C VAL A 218 -13.57 3.66 13.55
N SER A 219 -14.58 3.40 14.38
CA SER A 219 -14.50 3.69 15.81
C SER A 219 -13.55 2.71 16.50
N THR A 220 -13.01 3.08 17.64
CA THR A 220 -12.07 2.23 18.39
C THR A 220 -12.64 0.88 18.82
N ASP A 221 -13.96 0.78 19.02
CA ASP A 221 -14.64 -0.49 19.31
C ASP A 221 -14.74 -1.43 18.09
N GLY A 222 -14.58 -0.89 16.89
CA GLY A 222 -14.71 -1.60 15.63
C GLY A 222 -13.38 -2.15 15.10
N ILE A 223 -12.27 -2.00 15.84
CA ILE A 223 -10.93 -2.37 15.36
C ILE A 223 -10.87 -3.85 14.96
N ASN A 224 -11.38 -4.77 15.79
CA ASN A 224 -11.33 -6.20 15.48
C ASN A 224 -12.18 -6.58 14.25
N ASP A 225 -13.36 -5.99 14.09
CA ASP A 225 -14.18 -6.20 12.88
C ASP A 225 -13.47 -5.66 11.63
N ALA A 226 -12.91 -4.45 11.73
CA ALA A 226 -12.13 -3.86 10.65
C ALA A 226 -10.89 -4.70 10.30
N LEU A 227 -10.18 -5.28 11.27
CA LEU A 227 -9.08 -6.22 11.02
C LEU A 227 -9.57 -7.49 10.31
N ALA A 228 -10.69 -8.06 10.73
CA ALA A 228 -11.29 -9.24 10.10
C ALA A 228 -11.73 -8.96 8.66
N ARG A 229 -12.31 -7.79 8.40
CA ARG A 229 -12.66 -7.32 7.05
C ARG A 229 -11.41 -7.07 6.21
N LEU A 230 -10.40 -6.43 6.78
CA LEU A 230 -9.12 -6.15 6.12
C LEU A 230 -8.43 -7.44 5.67
N ALA A 231 -8.43 -8.49 6.50
CA ALA A 231 -7.86 -9.81 6.15
C ALA A 231 -8.55 -10.46 4.93
N ARG A 232 -9.81 -10.11 4.67
CA ARG A 232 -10.57 -10.56 3.48
C ARG A 232 -10.56 -9.54 2.34
N ASN A 233 -9.76 -8.48 2.44
CA ASN A 233 -9.73 -7.34 1.51
C ASN A 233 -11.10 -6.65 1.35
N ASP A 234 -11.96 -6.70 2.36
CA ASP A 234 -13.30 -6.11 2.37
C ASP A 234 -13.27 -4.65 2.86
N VAL A 235 -12.61 -3.79 2.08
CA VAL A 235 -12.50 -2.35 2.36
C VAL A 235 -12.30 -1.56 1.06
N ARG A 236 -12.86 -0.36 0.98
CA ARG A 236 -12.70 0.55 -0.16
C ARG A 236 -12.16 1.91 0.29
N TYR A 237 -10.85 2.11 0.41
CA TYR A 237 -9.74 1.16 0.22
C TYR A 237 -8.82 1.06 1.45
N ARG A 238 -9.06 1.89 2.46
CA ARG A 238 -8.28 1.94 3.71
C ARG A 238 -9.22 2.16 4.90
N PHE A 239 -9.01 1.42 5.98
CA PHE A 239 -9.60 1.80 7.26
C PHE A 239 -8.75 2.89 7.92
N VAL A 240 -9.42 3.82 8.58
CA VAL A 240 -8.80 4.82 9.45
C VAL A 240 -9.54 4.82 10.77
N VAL A 241 -8.85 4.50 11.86
CA VAL A 241 -9.41 4.54 13.21
C VAL A 241 -9.49 5.99 13.65
N ASP A 242 -10.67 6.44 14.07
CA ASP A 242 -10.86 7.71 14.76
C ASP A 242 -10.54 7.53 16.25
N VAL A 243 -9.32 7.91 16.63
CA VAL A 243 -8.75 7.70 17.97
C VAL A 243 -9.20 8.78 18.94
N ALA A 244 -9.43 10.00 18.45
CA ALA A 244 -9.81 11.15 19.29
C ALA A 244 -11.33 11.46 19.26
N GLY A 245 -12.09 10.78 18.41
CA GLY A 245 -13.53 10.95 18.27
C GLY A 245 -14.31 10.59 19.54
N SER A 246 -15.56 11.05 19.61
CA SER A 246 -16.44 10.93 20.77
C SER A 246 -16.80 9.49 21.17
N GLY A 247 -16.53 8.51 20.31
CA GLY A 247 -16.68 7.08 20.59
C GLY A 247 -15.42 6.40 21.14
N SER A 248 -14.32 7.13 21.31
CA SER A 248 -13.07 6.60 21.86
C SER A 248 -13.21 6.31 23.35
N ARG A 249 -12.86 5.09 23.76
CA ARG A 249 -12.91 4.65 25.17
C ARG A 249 -11.54 4.69 25.87
N LEU A 250 -10.66 5.62 25.49
CA LEU A 250 -9.37 5.86 26.15
C LEU A 250 -9.48 6.87 27.29
#